data_AF-U2PSP3-F1
#
_entry.id   AF-U2PSP3-F1
#
_cell.length_a   1.000
_cell.length_b   1.000
_cell.length_c   1.000
_cell.angle_alpha   90.00
_cell.angle_beta   90.00
_cell.angle_gamma   90.00
#
_symmetry.space_group_name_H-M   'P 1'
#
loop_
_entity.id
_entity.type
_entity.pdbx_description
1 polymer ?
#
loop_
_entity_poly.entity_id
_entity_poly.type
_entity_poly.pdbx_seq_one_letter_code
_entity_poly.pdbx_strand_id
1 'polypeptide(L)'
;MTNMKIKVLSTREIQIMNILWSSDKPLSANQIAEVCDDMSVFSVQQVLQRLLKNEIIKVAEIGYSNTVLTRFYVSVLTQAEYVQFLLGDSNLNLYKITSFFIENNTDKNTLQDLKKQIVERQKKLGE
;
A
#
# COMPACT_ATOMS: atom_id res chain seq x y z
N MET A 1 -9.25 5.46 15.11
CA MET A 1 -9.04 4.71 13.86
C MET A 1 -10.35 4.75 13.10
N THR A 2 -10.38 5.45 11.96
CA THR A 2 -11.52 5.44 11.03
C THR A 2 -11.81 3.99 10.66
N ASN A 3 -13.09 3.61 10.71
CA ASN A 3 -13.56 2.24 10.52
C ASN A 3 -13.52 1.87 9.03
N MET A 4 -12.31 1.76 8.47
CA MET A 4 -12.08 1.47 7.06
C MET A 4 -12.50 0.02 6.79
N LYS A 5 -13.55 -0.21 5.99
CA LYS A 5 -13.92 -1.57 5.55
C LYS A 5 -12.97 -2.03 4.46
N ILE A 6 -11.80 -2.53 4.88
CA ILE A 6 -10.83 -3.14 3.97
C ILE A 6 -11.46 -4.41 3.36
N LYS A 7 -11.34 -4.55 2.04
CA LYS A 7 -11.76 -5.73 1.26
C LYS A 7 -10.56 -6.27 0.50
N VAL A 8 -10.66 -7.52 0.05
CA VAL A 8 -9.70 -8.05 -0.93
C VAL A 8 -9.82 -7.24 -2.22
N LEU A 9 -8.69 -6.71 -2.68
CA LEU A 9 -8.60 -5.91 -3.89
C LEU A 9 -8.55 -6.84 -5.11
N SER A 10 -9.23 -6.45 -6.17
CA SER A 10 -9.13 -7.09 -7.48
C SER A 10 -7.74 -6.90 -8.10
N THR A 11 -7.38 -7.72 -9.09
CA THR A 11 -6.08 -7.62 -9.79
C THR A 11 -5.79 -6.22 -10.32
N ARG A 12 -6.79 -5.56 -10.91
CA ARG A 12 -6.65 -4.18 -11.42
C ARG A 12 -6.49 -3.14 -10.30
N GLU A 13 -7.19 -3.34 -9.17
CA GLU A 13 -7.03 -2.49 -7.98
C GLU A 13 -5.62 -2.67 -7.38
N ILE A 14 -5.10 -3.90 -7.29
CA ILE A 14 -3.72 -4.19 -6.85
C ILE A 14 -2.68 -3.56 -7.76
N GLN A 15 -2.83 -3.67 -9.08
CA GLN A 15 -1.89 -3.06 -10.04
C GLN A 15 -1.74 -1.54 -9.78
N ILE A 16 -2.86 -0.83 -9.60
CA ILE A 16 -2.84 0.60 -9.31
C ILE A 16 -2.31 0.90 -7.91
N MET A 17 -2.66 0.10 -6.91
CA MET A 17 -2.14 0.28 -5.56
C MET A 17 -0.63 0.04 -5.49
N ASN A 18 -0.07 -0.90 -6.24
CA ASN A 18 1.38 -1.11 -6.30
C ASN A 18 2.11 0.13 -6.83
N ILE A 19 1.55 0.81 -7.84
CA ILE A 19 2.09 2.06 -8.38
C ILE A 19 2.01 3.17 -7.31
N LEU A 20 0.86 3.29 -6.63
CA LEU A 20 0.66 4.31 -5.59
C LEU A 20 1.52 4.06 -4.35
N TRP A 21 1.71 2.81 -3.91
CA TRP A 21 2.57 2.44 -2.79
C TRP A 21 4.05 2.67 -3.07
N SER A 22 4.45 2.58 -4.34
CA SER A 22 5.84 2.81 -4.77
C SER A 22 6.13 4.27 -5.09
N SER A 23 5.15 5.17 -4.95
CA SER A 23 5.29 6.58 -5.31
C SER A 23 5.37 7.45 -4.06
N ASP A 24 6.43 8.25 -3.97
CA ASP A 24 6.61 9.26 -2.91
C ASP A 24 5.73 10.51 -3.11
N LYS A 25 5.09 10.64 -4.27
CA LYS A 25 4.26 11.79 -4.63
C LYS A 25 2.85 11.37 -5.10
N PRO A 26 1.86 12.26 -4.96
CA PRO A 26 0.55 12.04 -5.57
C PRO A 26 0.65 11.84 -7.09
N LEU A 27 -0.16 10.94 -7.65
CA LEU A 27 -0.16 10.63 -9.08
C LEU A 27 -1.53 10.87 -9.70
N SER A 28 -1.54 11.43 -10.91
CA SER A 28 -2.73 11.53 -11.75
C SER A 28 -3.07 10.20 -12.45
N ALA A 29 -4.29 10.08 -12.96
CA ALA A 29 -4.69 8.91 -13.73
C ALA A 29 -3.84 8.70 -15.00
N ASN A 30 -3.39 9.79 -15.64
CA ASN A 30 -2.49 9.71 -16.80
C ASN A 30 -1.13 9.13 -16.42
N GLN A 31 -0.51 9.66 -15.37
CA GLN A 31 0.79 9.17 -14.88
C GLN A 31 0.72 7.70 -14.46
N ILE A 32 -0.39 7.28 -13.85
CA ILE A 32 -0.59 5.86 -13.50
C ILE A 32 -0.73 5.00 -14.76
N ALA A 33 -1.44 5.47 -15.78
CA ALA A 33 -1.57 4.75 -17.05
C ALA A 33 -0.25 4.68 -17.83
N GLU A 34 0.60 5.71 -17.77
CA GLU A 34 1.94 5.71 -18.37
C GLU A 34 2.87 4.66 -17.74
N VAL A 35 2.65 4.31 -16.46
CA VAL A 35 3.39 3.22 -15.78
C VAL A 35 2.73 1.86 -16.01
N CYS A 36 1.43 1.84 -16.30
CA CYS A 36 0.63 0.64 -16.46
C CYS A 36 0.31 0.38 -17.94
N ASP A 37 1.27 -0.20 -18.66
CA ASP A 37 1.20 -0.40 -20.12
C ASP A 37 -0.01 -1.21 -20.61
N ASP A 38 -0.69 -1.96 -19.73
CA ASP A 38 -1.85 -2.80 -20.03
C ASP A 38 -3.21 -2.17 -19.68
N MET A 39 -3.24 -0.88 -19.28
CA MET A 39 -4.46 -0.15 -18.94
C MET A 39 -4.56 1.20 -19.64
N SER A 40 -5.70 1.45 -20.30
CA SER A 40 -6.03 2.80 -20.75
C SER A 40 -6.25 3.75 -19.56
N VAL A 41 -6.03 5.05 -19.77
CA VAL A 41 -6.36 6.10 -18.79
C VAL A 41 -7.80 5.99 -18.30
N PHE A 42 -8.76 5.67 -19.18
CA PHE A 42 -10.17 5.51 -18.80
C PHE A 42 -10.38 4.30 -17.87
N SER A 43 -9.68 3.20 -18.11
CA SER A 43 -9.71 2.02 -17.24
C SER A 43 -9.11 2.35 -15.87
N VAL A 44 -7.99 3.08 -15.84
CA VAL A 44 -7.37 3.56 -14.60
C VAL A 44 -8.33 4.45 -13.82
N GLN A 45 -8.99 5.40 -14.49
CA GLN A 45 -10.00 6.27 -13.84
C GLN A 45 -11.15 5.48 -13.21
N GLN A 46 -11.66 4.44 -13.87
CA GLN A 46 -12.72 3.58 -13.31
C GLN A 46 -12.24 2.81 -12.07
N VAL A 47 -10.99 2.35 -12.05
CA VAL A 47 -10.43 1.69 -10.87
C VAL A 47 -10.23 2.70 -9.73
N LEU A 48 -9.67 3.88 -10.01
CA LEU A 48 -9.50 4.94 -9.02
C LEU A 48 -10.83 5.36 -8.39
N GLN A 49 -11.91 5.47 -9.18
CA GLN A 49 -13.25 5.76 -8.64
C GLN A 49 -13.72 4.70 -7.63
N ARG A 50 -13.46 3.40 -7.91
CA ARG A 50 -13.79 2.31 -6.98
C ARG A 50 -12.92 2.35 -5.73
N LEU A 51 -11.64 2.64 -5.86
CA LEU A 51 -10.72 2.76 -4.72
C LEU A 51 -11.08 3.95 -3.82
N LEU A 52 -11.45 5.10 -4.41
CA LEU A 52 -11.96 6.27 -3.68
C LEU A 52 -13.25 5.97 -2.92
N LYS A 53 -14.20 5.29 -3.58
CA LYS A 53 -15.48 4.91 -2.95
C LYS A 53 -15.30 4.03 -1.72
N ASN A 54 -14.24 3.21 -1.70
CA ASN A 54 -13.91 2.34 -0.58
C ASN A 54 -12.88 2.96 0.38
N GLU A 55 -12.56 4.25 0.21
CA GLU A 55 -11.62 5.01 1.06
C GLU A 55 -10.19 4.43 1.14
N ILE A 56 -9.82 3.59 0.16
CA ILE A 56 -8.48 2.99 0.07
C ILE A 56 -7.45 4.04 -0.39
N ILE A 57 -7.90 5.00 -1.20
CA ILE A 57 -7.11 6.14 -1.69
C ILE A 57 -7.87 7.43 -1.44
N LYS A 58 -7.17 8.56 -1.52
CA LYS A 58 -7.76 9.90 -1.47
C LYS A 58 -7.19 10.80 -2.55
N VAL A 59 -7.90 11.87 -2.87
CA VAL A 59 -7.35 12.98 -3.66
C VAL A 59 -6.45 13.79 -2.73
N ALA A 60 -5.17 13.85 -3.04
CA ALA A 60 -4.21 14.66 -2.29
C ALA A 60 -4.27 16.13 -2.73
N GLU A 61 -4.38 16.35 -4.04
CA GLU A 61 -4.39 17.69 -4.64
C GLU A 61 -5.13 17.71 -5.98
N ILE A 62 -5.47 18.93 -6.41
CA ILE A 62 -5.96 19.23 -7.75
C ILE A 62 -4.95 20.18 -8.37
N GLY A 63 -4.38 19.78 -9.50
CA GLY A 63 -3.36 20.54 -10.22
C GLY A 63 -3.52 20.38 -11.73
N TYR A 64 -2.55 20.79 -12.52
CA TYR A 64 -2.59 20.62 -13.97
C TYR A 64 -1.74 19.43 -14.41
N SER A 65 -2.31 18.59 -15.28
CA SER A 65 -1.57 17.63 -16.10
C SER A 65 -1.55 18.19 -17.52
N ASN A 66 -0.39 18.67 -17.97
CA ASN A 66 -0.26 19.52 -19.15
C ASN A 66 -1.18 20.74 -19.06
N THR A 67 -2.25 20.79 -19.86
CA THR A 67 -3.24 21.88 -19.88
C THR A 67 -4.54 21.54 -19.18
N VAL A 68 -4.68 20.32 -18.66
CA VAL A 68 -5.93 19.80 -18.10
C VAL A 68 -5.90 19.81 -16.57
N LEU A 69 -6.90 20.46 -15.96
CA LEU A 69 -7.10 20.42 -14.51
C LEU A 69 -7.43 18.99 -14.08
N THR A 70 -6.60 18.42 -13.21
CA THR A 70 -6.51 16.99 -12.92
C THR A 70 -6.37 16.73 -11.43
N ARG A 71 -6.99 15.64 -10.95
CA ARG A 71 -6.84 15.14 -9.58
C ARG A 71 -5.60 14.26 -9.46
N PHE A 72 -4.89 14.40 -8.35
CA PHE A 72 -3.78 13.55 -7.98
C PHE A 72 -4.12 12.74 -6.73
N TYR A 73 -3.77 11.45 -6.77
CA TYR A 73 -4.21 10.46 -5.80
C TYR A 73 -3.02 9.94 -4.99
N VAL A 74 -3.29 9.60 -3.73
CA VAL A 74 -2.36 8.94 -2.82
C VAL A 74 -3.06 7.81 -2.08
N SER A 75 -2.33 6.75 -1.73
CA SER A 75 -2.85 5.67 -0.89
C SER A 75 -3.18 6.17 0.51
N VAL A 76 -4.33 5.77 1.04
CA VAL A 76 -4.65 5.90 2.46
C VAL A 76 -4.29 4.61 3.19
N LEU A 77 -4.59 3.46 2.57
CA LEU A 77 -4.19 2.15 3.05
C LEU A 77 -2.74 1.86 2.62
N THR A 78 -1.84 1.59 3.57
CA THR A 78 -0.46 1.19 3.27
C THR A 78 -0.40 -0.27 2.80
N GLN A 79 0.68 -0.63 2.09
CA GLN A 79 0.89 -2.01 1.67
C GLN A 79 0.99 -2.96 2.87
N ALA A 80 1.64 -2.53 3.96
CA ALA A 80 1.77 -3.31 5.18
C ALA A 80 0.41 -3.58 5.85
N GLU A 81 -0.46 -2.57 5.96
CA GLU A 81 -1.83 -2.74 6.48
C GLU A 81 -2.66 -3.66 5.59
N TYR A 82 -2.51 -3.57 4.26
CA TYR A 82 -3.20 -4.47 3.35
C TYR A 82 -2.73 -5.93 3.48
N VAL A 83 -1.42 -6.16 3.60
CA VAL A 83 -0.87 -7.50 3.86
C VAL A 83 -1.38 -8.03 5.19
N GLN A 84 -1.38 -7.22 6.26
CA GLN A 84 -1.94 -7.61 7.55
C GLN A 84 -3.41 -8.04 7.43
N PHE A 85 -4.22 -7.29 6.68
CA PHE A 85 -5.61 -7.65 6.40
C PHE A 85 -5.73 -9.02 5.71
N LEU A 86 -4.87 -9.32 4.72
CA LEU A 86 -4.87 -10.62 4.02
C LEU A 86 -4.50 -11.79 4.95
N LEU A 87 -3.66 -11.54 5.95
CA LEU A 87 -3.23 -12.56 6.92
C LEU A 87 -4.28 -12.82 8.01
N GLY A 88 -5.19 -11.88 8.25
CA GLY A 88 -6.18 -11.93 9.32
C GLY A 88 -5.58 -11.80 10.73
N ASP A 89 -6.43 -11.88 11.75
CA ASP A 89 -6.07 -11.58 13.15
C ASP A 89 -5.43 -12.75 13.94
N SER A 90 -4.85 -13.75 13.27
CA SER A 90 -4.24 -14.87 14.00
C SER A 90 -2.74 -14.63 14.26
N ASN A 91 -2.36 -14.61 15.55
CA ASN A 91 -0.96 -14.54 15.98
C ASN A 91 -0.10 -15.70 15.40
N LEU A 92 -0.73 -16.83 15.10
CA LEU A 92 -0.07 -17.99 14.49
C LEU A 92 0.36 -17.71 13.04
N ASN A 93 -0.41 -16.92 12.27
CA ASN A 93 -0.03 -16.51 10.92
C ASN A 93 1.15 -15.54 10.96
N LEU A 94 1.14 -14.59 11.90
CA LEU A 94 2.23 -13.63 12.07
C LEU A 94 3.56 -14.34 12.36
N TYR A 95 3.61 -15.18 13.40
CA TYR A 95 4.86 -15.87 13.78
C TYR A 95 5.43 -16.70 12.63
N LYS A 96 4.61 -17.55 11.98
CA LYS A 96 5.07 -18.43 10.90
C LYS A 96 5.64 -17.65 9.71
N ILE A 97 4.96 -16.58 9.32
CA ILE A 97 5.37 -15.77 8.17
C ILE A 97 6.62 -14.96 8.49
N THR A 98 6.70 -14.37 9.69
CA THR A 98 7.90 -13.66 10.13
C THR A 98 9.10 -14.60 10.22
N SER A 99 8.94 -15.80 10.77
CA SER A 99 10.02 -16.80 10.79
C SER A 99 10.45 -17.20 9.39
N PHE A 100 9.50 -17.45 8.47
CA PHE A 100 9.81 -17.74 7.08
C PHE A 100 10.64 -16.61 6.43
N PHE A 101 10.26 -15.35 6.62
CA PHE A 101 11.02 -14.22 6.09
C PHE A 101 12.41 -14.11 6.72
N ILE A 102 12.56 -14.34 8.02
CA ILE A 102 13.87 -14.30 8.69
C ILE A 102 14.79 -15.40 8.16
N GLU A 103 14.28 -16.63 8.05
CA GLU A 103 15.06 -17.81 7.62
C GLU A 103 15.54 -17.69 6.17
N ASN A 104 14.77 -17.02 5.31
CA ASN A 104 15.05 -16.90 3.87
C ASN A 104 15.68 -15.54 3.49
N ASN A 105 15.96 -14.65 4.43
CA ASN A 105 16.57 -13.35 4.15
C ASN A 105 18.10 -13.41 4.23
N THR A 106 18.77 -12.94 3.19
CA THR A 106 20.24 -12.91 3.08
C THR A 106 20.87 -11.56 3.40
N ASP A 107 20.06 -10.50 3.55
CA ASP A 107 20.51 -9.17 3.93
C ASP A 107 20.67 -9.05 5.46
N LYS A 108 21.93 -9.09 5.87
CA LYS A 108 22.32 -8.97 7.27
C LYS A 108 21.90 -7.64 7.91
N ASN A 109 21.89 -6.55 7.16
CA ASN A 109 21.53 -5.23 7.70
C ASN A 109 20.05 -5.20 8.06
N THR A 110 19.19 -5.66 7.15
CA THR A 110 17.76 -5.83 7.42
C THR A 110 17.50 -6.69 8.66
N LEU A 111 18.19 -7.83 8.81
CA LEU A 111 18.05 -8.69 9.99
C LEU A 111 18.50 -8.01 11.28
N GLN A 112 19.56 -7.19 11.24
CA GLN A 112 20.02 -6.43 12.40
C GLN A 112 19.02 -5.35 12.81
N ASP A 113 18.46 -4.62 11.85
CA ASP A 113 17.47 -3.59 12.10
C ASP A 113 16.18 -4.18 12.69
N LEU A 114 15.70 -5.29 12.14
CA LEU A 114 14.56 -6.04 12.70
C LEU A 114 14.81 -6.48 14.14
N LYS A 115 15.99 -7.04 14.43
CA LYS A 115 16.37 -7.43 15.80
C LYS A 115 16.34 -6.23 16.75
N LYS A 116 16.87 -5.09 16.34
CA LYS A 116 16.87 -3.86 17.15
C LYS A 116 15.44 -3.39 17.44
N GLN A 117 14.57 -3.37 16.43
CA GLN A 117 13.16 -2.99 16.60
C GLN A 117 12.42 -3.89 17.58
N ILE A 118 12.64 -5.21 17.53
CA ILE A 118 12.02 -6.17 18.46
C ILE A 118 12.43 -5.89 19.90
N VAL A 119 13.73 -5.70 20.15
CA VAL A 119 14.25 -5.41 21.49
C VAL A 119 13.70 -4.09 22.03
N GLU A 120 13.67 -3.04 21.22
CA GLU A 120 13.10 -1.75 21.61
C GLU A 120 11.61 -1.84 21.93
N ARG A 121 10.85 -2.63 21.16
CA ARG A 121 9.41 -2.83 21.38
C ARG A 121 9.14 -3.60 22.68
N GLN A 122 9.94 -4.62 22.99
CA GLN A 122 9.84 -5.40 24.23
C GLN A 122 10.10 -4.52 25.46
N LYS A 123 11.12 -3.65 25.40
CA LYS A 123 11.39 -2.69 26.49
C LYS A 123 10.19 -1.79 26.77
N LYS A 124 9.59 -1.21 25.71
CA LYS A 124 8.37 -0.37 25.82
C LYS A 124 7.12 -1.09 26.32
N LEU A 125 7.12 -2.43 26.38
CA LEU A 125 6.00 -3.25 26.86
C LEU A 125 6.24 -3.83 28.26
N GLY A 126 7.44 -3.66 28.81
CA GLY A 126 7.89 -4.26 30.07
C GLY A 126 8.57 -3.29 31.03
N GLU A 127 8.35 -1.99 30.85
CA GLU A 127 8.47 -0.90 31.84
C GLU A 127 7.11 -0.22 31.97
#